data_AF-A0A382PUM3-F1
#
_entry.id   AF-A0A382PUM3-F1
#
_cell.length_a   1.000
_cell.length_b   1.000
_cell.length_c   1.000
_cell.angle_alpha   90.00
_cell.angle_beta   90.00
_cell.angle_gamma   90.00
#
_symmetry.space_group_name_H-M   'P 1'
#
loop_
_entity.id
_entity.type
_entity.pdbx_description
1 polymer ?
#
loop_
_entity_poly.entity_id
_entity_poly.type
_entity_poly.pdbx_seq_one_letter_code
_entity_poly.pdbx_strand_id
1 'polypeptide(L)'
;VKKRMIGIKLSYLNNEFKKQPLGPTKAIYYSVKEVWFVTVTSLNYLGKIVTGSGDSSQLGGPIRIAKITGQVAELGIIPFLSIMAYISISLGMINLFPIPMLDGGHLLFYFFEKILGRPLSQKTQEGFFRIGLFLLFSLMFFVTFNDLRDLGLF
;
A
#
# COMPACT_ATOMS: atom_id res chain seq x y z
N VAL A 1 12.86 33.74 1.08
CA VAL A 1 14.34 33.70 0.92
C VAL A 1 14.73 32.40 0.21
N LYS A 2 15.18 32.48 -1.06
CA LYS A 2 15.66 31.32 -1.85
C LYS A 2 17.02 30.88 -1.28
N LYS A 3 17.04 29.84 -0.43
CA LYS A 3 18.30 29.25 0.04
C LYS A 3 18.93 28.46 -1.12
N ARG A 4 20.12 28.87 -1.55
CA ARG A 4 20.94 28.12 -2.51
C ARG A 4 21.49 26.89 -1.76
N MET A 5 21.15 25.70 -2.24
CA MET A 5 21.67 24.45 -1.71
C MET A 5 22.88 24.04 -2.56
N ILE A 6 24.05 23.94 -1.94
CA ILE A 6 25.23 23.31 -2.54
C ILE A 6 25.34 21.94 -1.90
N GLY A 7 25.11 20.88 -2.67
CA GLY A 7 25.18 19.49 -2.21
C GLY A 7 25.48 18.55 -3.36
N ILE A 8 26.07 17.41 -3.04
CA ILE A 8 26.31 16.33 -4.01
C ILE A 8 24.98 15.62 -4.21
N LYS A 9 24.30 15.89 -5.33
CA LYS A 9 23.18 15.07 -5.76
C LYS A 9 23.77 13.79 -6.33
N LEU A 10 23.40 12.63 -5.77
CA LEU A 10 23.55 11.34 -6.45
C LEU A 10 22.70 11.40 -7.72
N SER A 11 23.27 11.99 -8.76
CA SER A 11 22.74 11.95 -10.11
C SER A 11 23.19 10.62 -10.67
N TYR A 12 22.24 9.75 -11.02
CA TYR A 12 22.53 8.56 -11.79
C TYR A 12 23.34 9.00 -13.02
N LEU A 13 24.51 8.38 -13.21
CA LEU A 13 25.58 8.82 -14.13
C LEU A 13 25.15 8.87 -15.60
N ASN A 14 23.97 8.36 -15.94
CA ASN A 14 23.33 8.57 -17.22
C ASN A 14 21.81 8.61 -17.01
N ASN A 15 21.20 9.75 -17.33
CA ASN A 15 19.74 9.95 -17.41
C ASN A 15 19.12 9.21 -18.61
N GLU A 16 19.80 8.17 -19.11
CA GLU A 16 19.39 7.34 -20.23
C GLU A 16 18.47 6.25 -19.69
N PHE A 17 17.16 6.49 -19.77
CA PHE A 17 16.18 5.40 -19.69
C PHE A 17 16.46 4.45 -20.86
N LYS A 18 17.33 3.45 -20.65
CA LYS A 18 17.55 2.36 -21.60
C LYS A 18 16.29 1.51 -21.64
N LYS A 19 15.34 1.95 -22.48
CA LYS A 19 14.15 1.18 -22.83
C LYS A 19 14.63 -0.10 -23.50
N GLN A 20 14.56 -1.21 -22.77
CA GLN A 20 14.81 -2.51 -23.35
C GLN A 20 13.48 -3.10 -23.81
N PRO A 21 13.31 -3.40 -25.10
CA PRO A 21 12.14 -4.14 -25.56
C PRO A 21 12.19 -5.54 -24.94
N LEU A 22 11.17 -5.88 -24.16
CA LEU A 22 10.99 -7.21 -23.60
C LEU A 22 10.02 -7.98 -24.48
N GLY A 23 10.40 -9.20 -24.87
CA GLY A 23 9.44 -10.13 -25.48
C GLY A 23 8.36 -10.55 -24.46
N PRO A 24 7.20 -11.07 -24.90
CA PRO A 24 6.06 -11.36 -24.03
C PRO A 24 6.40 -12.23 -22.82
N THR A 25 7.22 -13.27 -23.02
CA THR A 25 7.65 -14.19 -21.94
C THR A 25 8.52 -13.49 -20.90
N LYS A 26 9.49 -12.69 -21.34
CA LYS A 26 10.34 -11.90 -20.44
C LYS A 26 9.52 -10.85 -19.71
N ALA A 27 8.58 -10.19 -20.38
CA ALA A 27 7.71 -9.19 -19.77
C ALA A 27 6.89 -9.77 -18.60
N ILE A 28 6.27 -10.94 -18.80
CA ILE A 28 5.53 -11.63 -17.73
C ILE A 28 6.46 -12.04 -16.58
N TYR A 29 7.65 -12.56 -16.89
CA TYR A 29 8.61 -12.93 -15.86
C TYR A 29 9.02 -11.73 -15.00
N TYR A 30 9.35 -10.60 -15.63
CA TYR A 30 9.71 -9.38 -14.92
C TYR A 30 8.53 -8.80 -14.14
N SER A 31 7.30 -8.85 -14.68
CA SER A 31 6.12 -8.35 -13.97
C SER A 31 5.82 -9.17 -12.72
N VAL A 32 5.89 -10.51 -12.80
CA VAL A 32 5.70 -11.38 -11.63
C VAL A 32 6.80 -11.15 -10.60
N LYS A 33 8.06 -11.03 -11.05
CA LYS A 33 9.19 -10.71 -10.18
C LYS A 33 9.00 -9.38 -9.45
N GLU A 34 8.51 -8.36 -10.15
CA GLU A 34 8.25 -7.04 -9.59
C GLU A 34 7.12 -7.08 -8.56
N VAL A 35 6.01 -7.73 -8.89
CA VAL A 35 4.89 -7.94 -7.94
C VAL A 35 5.39 -8.65 -6.69
N TRP A 36 6.15 -9.73 -6.84
CA TRP A 36 6.73 -10.46 -5.71
C TRP A 36 7.64 -9.58 -4.85
N PHE A 37 8.52 -8.81 -5.49
CA PHE A 37 9.43 -7.90 -4.79
C PHE A 37 8.68 -6.83 -3.99
N VAL A 38 7.70 -6.17 -4.60
CA VAL A 38 6.85 -5.17 -3.96
C VAL A 38 6.08 -5.81 -2.80
N THR A 39 5.50 -6.99 -3.00
CA THR A 39 4.74 -7.70 -1.97
C THR A 39 5.60 -8.04 -0.75
N VAL A 40 6.75 -8.67 -0.95
CA VAL A 40 7.65 -9.06 0.15
C VAL A 40 8.18 -7.83 0.88
N THR A 41 8.55 -6.78 0.16
CA THR A 41 9.08 -5.55 0.76
C THR A 41 8.03 -4.84 1.61
N SER A 42 6.80 -4.72 1.10
CA SER A 42 5.68 -4.13 1.84
C SER A 42 5.33 -4.96 3.08
N LEU A 43 5.31 -6.30 3.01
CA LEU A 43 5.09 -7.16 4.18
C LEU A 43 6.18 -6.99 5.23
N ASN A 44 7.44 -6.95 4.83
CA ASN A 44 8.56 -6.71 5.75
C ASN A 44 8.46 -5.34 6.42
N TYR A 45 8.05 -4.31 5.68
CA TYR A 45 7.86 -2.97 6.22
C TYR A 45 6.69 -2.93 7.22
N LEU A 46 5.55 -3.53 6.88
CA LEU A 46 4.41 -3.69 7.79
C LEU A 46 4.82 -4.43 9.07
N GLY A 47 5.58 -5.52 8.95
CA GLY A 47 6.10 -6.26 10.10
C GLY A 47 6.95 -5.38 11.02
N LYS A 48 7.86 -4.57 10.46
CA LYS A 48 8.71 -3.65 11.24
C LYS A 48 7.90 -2.58 11.96
N ILE A 49 6.84 -2.07 11.35
CA ILE A 49 5.93 -1.11 12.01
C ILE A 49 5.23 -1.78 13.19
N VAL A 50 4.70 -2.98 13.00
CA VAL A 50 4.01 -3.73 14.05
C VAL A 50 4.95 -4.06 15.22
N THR A 51 6.23 -4.36 14.94
CA THR A 51 7.25 -4.59 15.98
C THR A 51 7.84 -3.30 16.57
N GLY A 52 7.39 -2.12 16.15
CA GLY A 52 7.87 -0.82 16.64
C GLY A 52 9.29 -0.44 16.20
N SER A 53 9.90 -1.20 15.28
CA SER A 53 11.25 -0.94 14.75
C SER A 53 11.22 -0.12 13.44
N GLY A 54 10.04 0.06 12.87
CA GLY A 54 9.81 0.86 11.68
C GLY A 54 9.51 2.31 12.02
N ASP A 55 9.96 3.21 11.16
CA ASP A 55 9.60 4.62 11.24
C ASP A 55 8.14 4.79 10.79
N SER A 56 7.26 5.03 11.77
CA SER A 56 5.83 5.26 11.54
C SER A 56 5.56 6.53 10.74
N SER A 57 6.53 7.45 10.64
CA SER A 57 6.41 8.64 9.80
C SER A 57 6.50 8.34 8.30
N GLN A 58 6.86 7.12 7.88
CA GLN A 58 6.80 6.73 6.46
C GLN A 58 5.48 6.04 6.07
N LEU A 59 4.59 5.79 7.03
CA LEU A 59 3.20 5.44 6.73
C LEU A 59 2.48 6.70 6.25
N GLY A 60 2.37 6.85 4.94
CA GLY A 60 1.57 7.92 4.37
C GLY A 60 0.09 7.58 4.37
N GLY A 61 -0.73 8.50 4.87
CA GLY A 61 -2.17 8.39 4.75
C GLY A 61 -2.70 8.75 3.36
N PRO A 62 -4.04 8.73 3.19
CA PRO A 62 -4.68 9.03 1.91
C PRO A 62 -4.28 10.38 1.31
N ILE A 63 -4.07 11.40 2.16
CA ILE A 63 -3.71 12.74 1.69
C ILE A 63 -2.26 12.74 1.21
N ARG A 64 -1.36 12.08 1.94
CA ARG A 64 0.05 11.94 1.51
C ARG A 64 0.18 11.13 0.23
N ILE A 65 -0.61 10.06 0.07
CA ILE A 65 -0.69 9.28 -1.18
C ILE A 65 -1.13 10.18 -2.33
N ALA A 66 -2.17 11.00 -2.15
CA ALA A 66 -2.62 11.95 -3.17
C ALA A 66 -1.54 12.97 -3.54
N LYS A 67 -0.83 13.53 -2.55
CA LYS A 67 0.26 14.49 -2.76
C LYS A 67 1.42 13.88 -3.53
N ILE A 68 1.91 12.71 -3.11
CA ILE A 68 3.03 12.03 -3.77
C ILE A 68 2.63 11.63 -5.19
N THR A 69 1.41 11.13 -5.38
CA THR A 69 0.91 10.77 -6.71
C THR A 69 0.83 11.99 -7.63
N GLY A 70 0.36 13.14 -7.13
CA GLY A 70 0.35 14.40 -7.87
C GLY A 70 1.75 14.86 -8.28
N GLN A 71 2.72 14.81 -7.35
CA GLN A 71 4.12 15.13 -7.64
C GLN A 71 4.74 14.17 -8.67
N VAL A 72 4.40 12.89 -8.62
CA VAL A 72 4.90 11.89 -9.58
C VAL A 72 4.23 12.05 -10.94
N ALA A 73 2.97 12.50 -11.00
CA ALA A 73 2.28 12.79 -12.25
C ALA A 73 2.96 13.92 -13.04
N GLU A 74 3.55 14.92 -12.35
CA GLU A 74 4.35 15.98 -12.98
C GLU A 74 5.64 15.46 -13.64
N LEU A 75 6.14 14.29 -13.24
CA LEU A 75 7.32 13.65 -13.82
C LEU A 75 7.01 12.89 -15.13
N GLY A 76 5.73 12.74 -15.49
CA GLY A 76 5.24 12.11 -16.72
C GLY A 76 4.53 10.77 -16.51
N ILE A 77 4.06 10.19 -17.62
CA ILE A 77 3.15 9.03 -17.59
C ILE A 77 3.80 7.73 -17.08
N ILE A 78 5.08 7.50 -17.38
CA ILE A 78 5.75 6.24 -16.98
C ILE A 78 5.93 6.16 -15.44
N PRO A 79 6.46 7.19 -14.77
CA PRO A 79 6.49 7.24 -13.30
C PRO A 79 5.09 7.15 -12.68
N PHE A 80 4.10 7.81 -13.28
CA PHE A 80 2.71 7.76 -12.82
C PHE A 80 2.12 6.34 -12.85
N LEU A 81 2.31 5.61 -13.95
CA LEU A 81 1.89 4.21 -14.04
C LEU A 81 2.63 3.32 -13.03
N SER A 82 3.89 3.65 -12.72
CA SER A 82 4.70 2.89 -11.76
C SER A 82 4.16 3.04 -10.33
N ILE A 83 3.87 4.27 -9.88
CA ILE A 83 3.27 4.48 -8.55
C ILE A 83 1.86 3.89 -8.48
N MET A 84 1.07 4.00 -9.55
CA MET A 84 -0.25 3.38 -9.65
C MET A 84 -0.16 1.85 -9.49
N ALA A 85 0.82 1.21 -10.13
CA ALA A 85 1.07 -0.21 -9.97
C ALA A 85 1.45 -0.58 -8.53
N TYR A 86 2.34 0.19 -7.88
CA TYR A 86 2.72 -0.05 -6.49
C TYR A 86 1.55 0.09 -5.52
N ILE A 87 0.70 1.11 -5.70
CA ILE A 87 -0.52 1.30 -4.90
C ILE A 87 -1.47 0.12 -5.13
N SER A 88 -1.67 -0.30 -6.39
CA SER A 88 -2.56 -1.41 -6.74
C SER A 88 -2.11 -2.74 -6.11
N ILE A 89 -0.81 -3.06 -6.19
CA ILE A 89 -0.24 -4.27 -5.56
C ILE A 89 -0.42 -4.22 -4.05
N SER A 90 -0.17 -3.07 -3.43
CA SER A 90 -0.29 -2.90 -1.98
C SER A 90 -1.74 -3.02 -1.50
N LEU A 91 -2.69 -2.42 -2.22
CA LEU A 91 -4.12 -2.53 -1.91
C LEU A 91 -4.63 -3.97 -2.11
N GLY A 92 -4.23 -4.62 -3.20
CA GLY A 92 -4.56 -6.03 -3.46
C GLY A 92 -4.04 -6.94 -2.34
N MET A 93 -2.82 -6.69 -1.84
CA MET A 93 -2.28 -7.43 -0.70
C MET A 93 -3.08 -7.19 0.59
N ILE A 94 -3.36 -5.92 0.93
CA ILE A 94 -4.10 -5.58 2.15
C ILE A 94 -5.51 -6.18 2.10
N ASN A 95 -6.16 -6.20 0.93
CA ASN A 95 -7.47 -6.82 0.75
C ASN A 95 -7.47 -8.32 1.00
N LEU A 96 -6.33 -9.01 0.86
CA LEU A 96 -6.20 -10.43 1.16
C LEU A 96 -5.96 -10.72 2.65
N PHE A 97 -5.73 -9.70 3.48
CA PHE A 97 -5.56 -9.90 4.92
C PHE A 97 -6.86 -10.35 5.58
N PRO A 98 -6.78 -11.13 6.68
CA PRO A 98 -7.94 -11.64 7.41
C PRO A 98 -8.61 -10.53 8.26
N ILE A 99 -8.96 -9.41 7.63
CA ILE A 99 -9.63 -8.28 8.25
C ILE A 99 -11.11 -8.35 7.87
N PRO A 100 -12.04 -8.38 8.85
CA PRO A 100 -13.47 -8.32 8.58
C PRO A 100 -13.80 -7.09 7.73
N MET A 101 -14.69 -7.24 6.72
CA MET A 101 -15.03 -6.25 5.68
C MET A 101 -14.17 -6.31 4.39
N LEU A 102 -12.95 -6.84 4.43
CA LEU A 102 -12.13 -7.04 3.23
C LEU A 102 -12.38 -8.42 2.60
N ASP A 103 -11.95 -8.61 1.34
CA ASP A 103 -12.08 -9.88 0.61
C ASP A 103 -11.45 -11.06 1.38
N GLY A 104 -10.31 -10.83 2.04
CA GLY A 104 -9.63 -11.80 2.91
C GLY A 104 -10.41 -12.13 4.19
N GLY A 105 -11.32 -11.26 4.64
CA GLY A 105 -12.27 -11.57 5.71
C GLY A 105 -13.27 -12.65 5.31
N HIS A 106 -13.72 -12.65 4.06
CA HIS A 106 -14.55 -13.74 3.53
C HIS A 106 -13.76 -15.05 3.42
N LEU A 107 -12.51 -14.99 2.97
CA LEU A 107 -11.63 -16.16 2.94
C LEU A 107 -11.43 -16.74 4.35
N LEU A 108 -11.29 -15.89 5.36
CA LEU A 108 -11.22 -16.31 6.76
C LEU A 108 -12.51 -17.01 7.21
N PHE A 109 -13.68 -16.48 6.85
CA PHE A 109 -14.96 -17.13 7.16
C PHE A 109 -15.07 -18.50 6.50
N TYR A 110 -14.74 -18.62 5.21
CA TYR A 110 -14.75 -19.92 4.52
C TYR A 110 -13.77 -20.91 5.13
N PHE A 111 -12.61 -20.43 5.60
CA PHE A 111 -11.66 -21.26 6.33
C PHE A 111 -12.25 -21.78 7.65
N PHE A 112 -12.91 -20.93 8.42
CA PHE A 112 -13.61 -21.34 9.64
C PHE A 112 -14.78 -22.28 9.36
N GLU A 113 -15.57 -22.04 8.32
CA GLU A 113 -16.67 -22.93 7.92
C GLU A 113 -16.16 -24.31 7.53
N LYS A 114 -15.03 -24.38 6.81
CA LYS A 114 -14.38 -25.65 6.46
C LYS A 114 -13.91 -26.43 7.69
N ILE A 115 -13.39 -25.74 8.71
CA ILE A 115 -12.97 -26.38 9.97
C ILE A 115 -14.18 -26.80 10.82
N LEU A 116 -15.20 -25.94 10.90
CA LEU A 116 -16.36 -26.15 11.76
C LEU A 116 -17.40 -27.10 11.14
N GLY A 117 -17.32 -27.33 9.83
CA GLY A 117 -18.24 -28.20 9.07
C GLY A 117 -19.66 -27.62 8.92
N ARG A 118 -19.88 -26.36 9.32
CA ARG A 118 -21.17 -25.67 9.23
C ARG A 118 -20.96 -24.19 8.90
N PRO A 119 -21.92 -23.55 8.21
CA PRO A 119 -21.85 -22.13 7.89
C PRO A 119 -21.86 -21.29 9.17
N LEU A 120 -21.14 -20.16 9.15
CA LEU A 120 -21.18 -19.19 10.23
C LEU A 120 -22.56 -18.52 10.28
N SER A 121 -23.07 -18.28 11.48
CA SER A 121 -24.38 -17.64 11.62
C SER A 121 -24.35 -16.21 11.06
N GLN A 122 -25.44 -15.78 10.44
CA GLN A 122 -25.56 -14.42 9.90
C GLN A 122 -25.29 -13.34 10.95
N LYS A 123 -25.77 -13.55 12.19
CA LYS A 123 -25.51 -12.65 13.33
C LYS A 123 -24.01 -12.55 13.66
N THR A 124 -23.29 -13.66 13.55
CA THR A 124 -21.83 -13.69 13.77
C THR A 124 -21.12 -12.89 12.68
N GLN A 125 -21.44 -13.14 11.41
CA GLN A 125 -20.85 -12.42 10.28
C GLN A 125 -21.12 -10.92 10.38
N GLU A 126 -22.38 -10.51 10.62
CA GLU A 126 -22.76 -9.10 10.82
C GLU A 126 -21.98 -8.44 11.97
N GLY A 127 -21.77 -9.16 13.08
CA GLY A 127 -20.95 -8.69 14.19
C GLY A 127 -19.50 -8.41 13.77
N PHE A 128 -18.88 -9.35 13.06
CA PHE A 128 -17.52 -9.16 12.52
C PHE A 128 -17.45 -7.99 11.53
N PHE A 129 -18.41 -7.85 10.61
CA PHE A 129 -18.47 -6.72 9.68
C PHE A 129 -18.59 -5.39 10.41
N ARG A 130 -19.45 -5.30 11.44
CA ARG A 130 -19.63 -4.07 12.22
C ARG A 130 -18.35 -3.67 12.95
N ILE A 131 -17.65 -4.63 13.54
CA ILE A 131 -16.35 -4.40 14.18
C ILE A 131 -15.31 -3.96 13.15
N GLY A 132 -15.23 -4.65 12.00
CA GLY A 132 -14.33 -4.29 10.90
C GLY A 132 -14.56 -2.87 10.40
N LEU A 133 -15.82 -2.49 10.15
CA LEU A 133 -16.21 -1.16 9.72
C LEU A 133 -15.83 -0.09 10.74
N PHE A 134 -16.07 -0.35 12.02
CA PHE A 134 -15.71 0.57 13.10
C PHE A 134 -14.19 0.78 13.18
N LEU A 135 -13.41 -0.30 13.10
CA LEU A 135 -11.95 -0.23 13.09
C LEU A 135 -11.42 0.50 11.85
N LEU A 136 -11.99 0.21 10.68
CA LEU A 136 -11.63 0.87 9.42
C LEU A 136 -11.84 2.38 9.50
N PHE A 137 -13.02 2.83 9.94
CA PHE A 137 -13.30 4.26 10.08
C PHE A 137 -12.43 4.91 11.15
N SER A 138 -12.20 4.23 12.27
CA SER A 138 -11.31 4.73 13.33
C SER A 138 -9.88 4.93 12.82
N LEU A 139 -9.36 3.97 12.06
CA LEU A 139 -8.04 4.07 11.45
C LEU A 139 -8.00 5.16 10.38
N MET A 140 -9.02 5.24 9.52
CA MET A 140 -9.11 6.27 8.48
C MET A 140 -9.11 7.67 9.09
N PHE A 141 -9.87 7.88 10.17
CA PHE A 141 -9.86 9.15 10.90
C PHE A 141 -8.50 9.45 11.52
N PHE A 142 -7.90 8.47 12.21
CA PHE A 142 -6.57 8.62 12.83
C PHE A 142 -5.49 8.99 11.82
N VAL A 143 -5.43 8.27 10.70
CA VAL A 143 -4.44 8.49 9.65
C VAL A 143 -4.67 9.81 8.94
N THR A 144 -5.93 10.16 8.63
CA THR A 144 -6.26 11.46 8.01
C THR A 144 -5.90 12.62 8.94
N PHE A 145 -6.19 12.50 10.23
CA PHE A 145 -5.82 13.51 11.22
C PHE A 145 -4.30 13.68 11.33
N ASN A 146 -3.55 12.58 11.30
CA ASN A 146 -2.09 12.60 11.29
C ASN A 146 -1.55 13.30 10.03
N ASP A 147 -2.07 12.94 8.84
CA ASP A 147 -1.73 13.59 7.58
C ASP A 147 -1.98 15.11 7.61
N LEU A 148 -3.10 15.56 8.21
CA LEU A 148 -3.43 16.99 8.33
C LEU A 148 -2.44 17.74 9.23
N ARG A 149 -2.01 17.11 10.33
CA ARG A 149 -0.97 17.64 11.22
C ARG A 149 0.37 17.76 10.49
N ASP A 150 0.75 16.73 9.74
CA ASP A 150 2.00 16.72 8.95
C ASP A 150 2.01 17.80 7.85
N LEU A 151 0.84 18.23 7.38
CA LEU A 151 0.68 19.34 6.45
C LEU A 151 0.73 20.73 7.10
N GLY A 152 0.82 20.81 8.44
CA GLY A 152 0.93 22.05 9.18
C GLY A 152 -0.39 22.81 9.32
N LEU A 153 -1.53 22.13 9.18
CA LEU A 153 -2.85 22.71 9.44
C LEU A 153 -3.15 22.80 10.95
N PHE A 154 -2.45 22.01 11.78
CA PHE A 154 -2.54 21.99 13.25
C PHE A 154 -1.18 21.71 13.88
#